data_AF-A0A2E5W568-F1
#
_entry.id   AF-A0A2E5W568-F1
#
_cell.length_a   1.000
_cell.length_b   1.000
_cell.length_c   1.000
_cell.angle_alpha   90.00
_cell.angle_beta   90.00
_cell.angle_gamma   90.00
#
_symmetry.space_group_name_H-M   'P 1'
#
loop_
_entity.id
_entity.type
_entity.pdbx_description
1 polymer ?
#
loop_
_entity_poly.entity_id
_entity_poly.type
_entity_poly.pdbx_seq_one_letter_code
_entity_poly.pdbx_strand_id
1 'polypeptide(L)'
;NDPNETSLVGSAFSLITTDEGDLDSKLTTLDPNFSAVIVDLFFRLKLNQGDTVAVLMTGSMPGANIAVLTACKSMGIYPLIISSLGASQWGANQVDFTWLDMEKIIYERGIIEARSISSSIGGRNDMGRLLSPAGRKIITDNIEFHKVPIIKEGSLSKNIDSRIDVFSSIQNLDKYDAFINIGGGVASLGTSFNLKLLPPGIVKSESLNSIKRPGGIEGVLAKFSRENVPILHILNIRPLVELYKMPFAPIPVPAIGVGSLYAEEKYNLIVTTICLFVAAGSVIGVGIHSKKKIKQHLIQHEPDSLL
;
A
#
# COMPACT_ATOMS: atom_id res chain seq x y z
N ASN A 1 -1.22 2.39 20.60
CA ASN A 1 -1.35 1.60 19.36
C ASN A 1 -0.45 2.12 18.23
N ASP A 2 0.41 3.11 18.49
CA ASP A 2 1.46 3.55 17.58
C ASP A 2 2.84 3.25 18.21
N PRO A 3 3.33 2.00 18.13
CA PRO A 3 4.59 1.61 18.76
C PRO A 3 5.83 2.32 18.19
N ASN A 4 5.68 2.95 17.04
CA ASN A 4 6.74 3.68 16.35
C ASN A 4 6.63 5.21 16.54
N GLU A 5 5.67 5.68 17.33
CA GLU A 5 5.46 7.10 17.66
C GLU A 5 5.33 8.02 16.43
N THR A 6 4.79 7.48 15.33
CA THR A 6 4.62 8.22 14.06
C THR A 6 3.64 9.39 14.18
N SER A 7 2.73 9.33 15.16
CA SER A 7 1.59 10.24 15.32
C SER A 7 0.61 10.23 14.13
N LEU A 8 0.70 9.21 13.26
CA LEU A 8 -0.13 9.04 12.07
C LEU A 8 -1.11 7.86 12.19
N VAL A 9 -1.06 7.11 13.30
CA VAL A 9 -2.02 6.06 13.64
C VAL A 9 -3.17 6.67 14.43
N GLY A 10 -4.39 6.48 13.95
CA GLY A 10 -5.61 6.97 14.61
C GLY A 10 -6.02 6.17 15.85
N SER A 11 -7.26 6.41 16.28
CA SER A 11 -7.88 5.70 17.40
C SER A 11 -8.62 4.44 16.97
N ALA A 12 -8.93 3.55 17.92
CA ALA A 12 -9.83 2.41 17.69
C ALA A 12 -11.24 2.87 17.33
N PHE A 13 -11.64 4.03 17.84
CA PHE A 13 -12.94 4.62 17.63
C PHE A 13 -12.87 6.14 17.79
N SER A 14 -13.70 6.81 17.00
CA SER A 14 -14.03 8.22 17.07
C SER A 14 -15.39 8.44 16.39
N LEU A 15 -15.93 9.65 16.46
CA LEU A 15 -17.20 9.98 15.78
C LEU A 15 -17.13 9.86 14.25
N ILE A 16 -15.93 9.80 13.66
CA ILE A 16 -15.72 9.71 12.21
C ILE A 16 -15.18 8.33 11.78
N THR A 17 -15.19 7.35 12.69
CA THR A 17 -14.77 5.97 12.39
C THR A 17 -15.85 5.23 11.61
N THR A 18 -15.56 4.77 10.40
CA THR A 18 -16.57 4.20 9.49
C THR A 18 -16.68 2.68 9.53
N ASP A 19 -15.55 1.99 9.70
CA ASP A 19 -15.44 0.55 9.56
C ASP A 19 -14.28 0.01 10.42
N GLU A 20 -14.24 -1.31 10.60
CA GLU A 20 -13.09 -2.01 11.16
C GLU A 20 -11.85 -1.83 10.29
N GLY A 21 -10.68 -1.83 10.92
CA GLY A 21 -9.40 -1.62 10.25
C GLY A 21 -8.31 -2.55 10.79
N ASP A 22 -7.43 -2.97 9.91
CA ASP A 22 -6.23 -3.73 10.27
C ASP A 22 -5.11 -2.78 10.68
N LEU A 23 -4.75 -2.78 11.98
CA LEU A 23 -3.70 -1.92 12.54
C LEU A 23 -2.35 -2.18 11.85
N ASP A 24 -2.04 -3.45 11.63
CA ASP A 24 -0.77 -3.87 11.06
C ASP A 24 -0.57 -3.34 9.64
N SER A 25 -1.62 -3.35 8.82
CA SER A 25 -1.62 -2.70 7.50
C SER A 25 -1.34 -1.20 7.60
N LYS A 26 -1.86 -0.51 8.63
CA LYS A 26 -1.59 0.94 8.81
C LYS A 26 -0.13 1.17 9.14
N LEU A 27 0.40 0.44 10.12
CA LEU A 27 1.79 0.49 10.53
C LEU A 27 2.73 0.18 9.36
N THR A 28 2.39 -0.83 8.54
CA THR A 28 3.18 -1.21 7.36
C THR A 28 3.27 -0.07 6.35
N THR A 29 2.17 0.63 6.06
CA THR A 29 2.19 1.75 5.10
C THR A 29 2.87 3.02 5.63
N LEU A 30 3.23 3.04 6.93
CA LEU A 30 4.02 4.11 7.55
C LEU A 30 5.53 3.82 7.51
N ASP A 31 5.94 2.64 7.03
CA ASP A 31 7.34 2.40 6.65
C ASP A 31 7.71 3.34 5.47
N PRO A 32 8.72 4.22 5.62
CA PRO A 32 9.11 5.13 4.55
C PRO A 32 9.56 4.39 3.27
N ASN A 33 9.98 3.13 3.36
CA ASN A 33 10.32 2.33 2.18
C ASN A 33 9.10 1.88 1.39
N PHE A 34 7.88 2.01 1.93
CA PHE A 34 6.65 1.73 1.18
C PHE A 34 6.47 2.68 -0.02
N SER A 35 7.02 3.90 0.01
CA SER A 35 7.01 4.79 -1.16
C SER A 35 7.87 4.25 -2.31
N ALA A 36 8.94 3.52 -2.03
CA ALA A 36 9.75 2.87 -3.06
C ALA A 36 8.99 1.74 -3.77
N VAL A 37 8.11 1.03 -3.05
CA VAL A 37 7.17 0.07 -3.67
C VAL A 37 6.26 0.78 -4.66
N ILE A 38 5.74 1.96 -4.29
CA ILE A 38 4.88 2.72 -5.20
C ILE A 38 5.65 3.19 -6.44
N VAL A 39 6.88 3.67 -6.28
CA VAL A 39 7.75 4.05 -7.40
C VAL A 39 7.99 2.87 -8.35
N ASP A 40 8.31 1.68 -7.83
CA ASP A 40 8.44 0.47 -8.66
C ASP A 40 7.14 0.13 -9.39
N LEU A 41 6.00 0.21 -8.71
CA LEU A 41 4.69 -0.02 -9.32
C LEU A 41 4.38 0.99 -10.43
N PHE A 42 4.76 2.27 -10.26
CA PHE A 42 4.64 3.29 -11.30
C PHE A 42 5.54 2.99 -12.51
N PHE A 43 6.78 2.57 -12.29
CA PHE A 43 7.65 2.10 -13.38
C PHE A 43 7.09 0.89 -14.12
N ARG A 44 6.51 -0.07 -13.39
CA ARG A 44 5.87 -1.25 -13.98
C ARG A 44 4.60 -0.90 -14.76
N LEU A 45 3.90 0.17 -14.37
CA LEU A 45 2.81 0.79 -15.14
C LEU A 45 3.30 1.64 -16.30
N LYS A 46 4.62 1.84 -16.43
CA LYS A 46 5.28 2.67 -17.45
C LYS A 46 4.89 4.15 -17.35
N LEU A 47 4.60 4.62 -16.14
CA LEU A 47 4.36 6.04 -15.90
C LEU A 47 5.66 6.84 -15.99
N ASN A 48 5.58 8.01 -16.61
CA ASN A 48 6.69 8.91 -16.87
C ASN A 48 6.41 10.30 -16.29
N GLN A 49 7.46 11.13 -16.28
CA GLN A 49 7.32 12.54 -15.93
C GLN A 49 6.33 13.24 -16.86
N GLY A 50 5.37 13.96 -16.28
CA GLY A 50 4.32 14.67 -17.00
C GLY A 50 3.00 13.91 -17.11
N ASP A 51 2.98 12.62 -16.80
CA ASP A 51 1.77 11.80 -16.85
C ASP A 51 0.75 12.27 -15.81
N THR A 52 -0.54 12.08 -16.12
CA THR A 52 -1.66 12.49 -15.27
C THR A 52 -2.42 11.26 -14.78
N VAL A 53 -2.55 11.12 -13.46
CA VAL A 53 -3.22 9.97 -12.83
C VAL A 53 -4.45 10.38 -12.04
N ALA A 54 -5.53 9.63 -12.16
CA ALA A 54 -6.73 9.81 -11.35
C ALA A 54 -6.57 9.03 -10.04
N VAL A 55 -6.74 9.68 -8.89
CA VAL A 55 -6.52 9.07 -7.57
C VAL A 55 -7.77 9.16 -6.72
N LEU A 56 -8.29 8.01 -6.31
CA LEU A 56 -9.28 7.92 -5.24
C LEU A 56 -8.63 7.39 -3.98
N MET A 57 -8.60 8.22 -2.94
CA MET A 57 -8.00 7.84 -1.65
C MET A 57 -8.97 7.98 -0.49
N THR A 58 -8.66 7.27 0.60
CA THR A 58 -9.48 7.25 1.81
C THR A 58 -8.67 7.71 3.01
N GLY A 59 -9.33 8.36 3.97
CA GLY A 59 -8.74 8.69 5.25
C GLY A 59 -8.31 7.44 6.03
N SER A 60 -8.80 6.26 5.66
CA SER A 60 -8.39 4.98 6.27
C SER A 60 -6.91 4.66 6.08
N MET A 61 -6.21 5.18 5.07
CA MET A 61 -4.84 4.76 4.73
C MET A 61 -3.86 5.95 4.61
N PRO A 62 -3.65 6.74 5.68
CA PRO A 62 -2.82 7.95 5.59
C PRO A 62 -1.38 7.67 5.14
N GLY A 63 -0.76 6.59 5.62
CA GLY A 63 0.59 6.18 5.18
C GLY A 63 0.67 5.88 3.68
N ALA A 64 -0.30 5.12 3.15
CA ALA A 64 -0.36 4.82 1.72
C ALA A 64 -0.67 6.06 0.87
N ASN A 65 -1.52 6.97 1.35
CA ASN A 65 -1.79 8.24 0.68
C ASN A 65 -0.50 9.06 0.55
N ILE A 66 0.26 9.21 1.65
CA ILE A 66 1.55 9.90 1.64
C ILE A 66 2.51 9.23 0.65
N ALA A 67 2.65 7.90 0.71
CA ALA A 67 3.55 7.15 -0.16
C ALA A 67 3.23 7.32 -1.66
N VAL A 68 1.94 7.34 -2.03
CA VAL A 68 1.53 7.59 -3.42
C VAL A 68 1.83 9.02 -3.85
N LEU A 69 1.49 10.00 -3.02
CA LEU A 69 1.66 11.41 -3.38
C LEU A 69 3.13 11.84 -3.42
N THR A 70 3.98 11.29 -2.55
CA THR A 70 5.43 11.51 -2.61
C THR A 70 6.09 10.80 -3.78
N ALA A 71 5.59 9.61 -4.16
CA ALA A 71 6.02 8.93 -5.39
C ALA A 71 5.64 9.74 -6.64
N CYS A 72 4.42 10.28 -6.71
CA CYS A 72 3.99 11.15 -7.80
C CYS A 72 4.93 12.37 -7.91
N LYS A 73 5.18 13.06 -6.80
CA LYS A 73 6.12 14.18 -6.77
C LYS A 73 7.51 13.78 -7.26
N SER A 74 8.07 12.70 -6.74
CA SER A 74 9.43 12.25 -7.06
C SER A 74 9.60 11.88 -8.53
N MET A 75 8.53 11.42 -9.19
CA MET A 75 8.52 11.06 -10.60
C MET A 75 7.97 12.17 -11.52
N GLY A 76 7.56 13.32 -10.97
CA GLY A 76 6.94 14.40 -11.73
C GLY A 76 5.61 14.01 -12.40
N ILE A 77 4.84 13.13 -11.76
CA ILE A 77 3.49 12.71 -12.17
C ILE A 77 2.47 13.64 -11.52
N TYR A 78 1.43 14.03 -12.25
CA TYR A 78 0.36 14.92 -11.78
C TYR A 78 -0.85 14.12 -11.29
N PRO A 79 -1.10 14.01 -9.97
CA PRO A 79 -2.28 13.33 -9.46
C PRO A 79 -3.48 14.28 -9.36
N LEU A 80 -4.61 13.85 -9.92
CA LEU A 80 -5.92 14.46 -9.71
C LEU A 80 -6.66 13.66 -8.63
N ILE A 81 -6.87 14.28 -7.47
CA ILE A 81 -7.19 13.57 -6.23
C ILE A 81 -8.62 13.83 -5.78
N ILE A 82 -9.37 12.77 -5.47
CA ILE A 82 -10.60 12.87 -4.69
C ILE A 82 -10.45 12.02 -3.43
N SER A 83 -10.59 12.68 -2.27
CA SER A 83 -10.43 12.05 -0.96
C SER A 83 -11.78 11.79 -0.28
N SER A 84 -11.85 10.75 0.52
CA SER A 84 -12.97 10.55 1.46
C SER A 84 -12.46 10.62 2.89
N LEU A 85 -13.13 11.38 3.75
CA LEU A 85 -12.58 11.72 5.07
C LEU A 85 -12.95 10.72 6.18
N GLY A 86 -14.10 10.07 6.08
CA GLY A 86 -14.44 8.97 6.97
C GLY A 86 -13.38 7.87 6.87
N ALA A 87 -12.87 7.45 8.03
CA ALA A 87 -11.72 6.57 8.12
C ALA A 87 -12.05 5.32 8.95
N SER A 88 -11.49 4.16 8.56
CA SER A 88 -11.54 2.96 9.39
C SER A 88 -10.76 3.17 10.68
N GLN A 89 -10.89 2.24 11.62
CA GLN A 89 -10.01 2.15 12.79
C GLN A 89 -8.54 2.36 12.38
N TRP A 90 -7.80 3.08 13.22
CA TRP A 90 -6.36 3.34 13.06
C TRP A 90 -5.97 4.22 11.85
N GLY A 91 -6.92 4.63 11.01
CA GLY A 91 -6.69 5.60 9.93
C GLY A 91 -6.64 7.05 10.45
N ALA A 92 -6.82 8.02 9.57
CA ALA A 92 -6.95 9.45 9.90
C ALA A 92 -8.33 9.77 10.52
N ASN A 93 -8.67 9.10 11.62
CA ASN A 93 -9.96 9.20 12.30
C ASN A 93 -9.93 10.09 13.55
N GLN A 94 -8.89 10.90 13.78
CA GLN A 94 -8.92 11.91 14.82
C GLN A 94 -9.79 13.09 14.35
N VAL A 95 -10.75 13.51 15.18
CA VAL A 95 -11.82 14.45 14.78
C VAL A 95 -11.32 15.86 14.46
N ASP A 96 -10.16 16.21 15.00
CA ASP A 96 -9.43 17.47 14.84
C ASP A 96 -8.18 17.33 13.96
N PHE A 97 -7.94 16.12 13.42
CA PHE A 97 -6.79 15.83 12.58
C PHE A 97 -7.11 14.74 11.55
N THR A 98 -7.96 15.10 10.59
CA THR A 98 -8.40 14.24 9.49
C THR A 98 -7.40 14.24 8.33
N TRP A 99 -7.68 13.47 7.27
CA TRP A 99 -6.80 13.45 6.11
C TRP A 99 -6.60 14.83 5.45
N LEU A 100 -7.62 15.70 5.37
CA LEU A 100 -7.44 17.02 4.75
C LEU A 100 -6.54 17.93 5.60
N ASP A 101 -6.57 17.77 6.93
CA ASP A 101 -5.66 18.48 7.82
C ASP A 101 -4.20 18.03 7.58
N MET A 102 -3.99 16.71 7.47
CA MET A 102 -2.69 16.13 7.12
C MET A 102 -2.23 16.58 5.74
N GLU A 103 -3.09 16.45 4.71
CA GLU A 103 -2.84 16.80 3.30
C GLU A 103 -2.40 18.26 3.18
N LYS A 104 -3.11 19.19 3.86
CA LYS A 104 -2.75 20.60 3.89
C LYS A 104 -1.34 20.81 4.44
N ILE A 105 -1.01 20.22 5.60
CA ILE A 105 0.30 20.40 6.25
C ILE A 105 1.43 19.87 5.36
N ILE A 106 1.28 18.67 4.80
CA ILE A 106 2.34 18.08 3.96
C ILE A 106 2.48 18.82 2.63
N TYR A 107 1.39 19.38 2.08
CA TYR A 107 1.44 20.25 0.91
C TYR A 107 2.14 21.58 1.20
N GLU A 108 1.79 22.26 2.29
CA GLU A 108 2.42 23.54 2.70
C GLU A 108 3.91 23.38 3.03
N ARG A 109 4.34 22.20 3.48
CA ARG A 109 5.75 21.85 3.67
C ARG A 109 6.46 21.43 2.37
N GLY A 110 5.75 21.40 1.25
CA GLY A 110 6.28 21.00 -0.04
C GLY A 110 6.67 19.52 -0.10
N ILE A 111 6.08 18.63 0.72
CA ILE A 111 6.33 17.18 0.65
C ILE A 111 5.57 16.55 -0.53
N ILE A 112 4.40 17.10 -0.86
CA ILE A 112 3.56 16.72 -2.01
C ILE A 112 3.28 17.98 -2.85
N GLU A 113 2.89 17.80 -4.12
CA GLU A 113 2.66 18.91 -5.07
C GLU A 113 1.20 19.11 -5.48
N ALA A 114 0.29 18.27 -4.99
CA ALA A 114 -1.13 18.32 -5.30
C ALA A 114 -1.97 18.14 -4.03
N ARG A 115 -3.21 18.61 -4.08
CA ARG A 115 -4.23 18.42 -3.03
C ARG A 115 -5.50 17.88 -3.65
N SER A 116 -6.41 17.45 -2.79
CA SER A 116 -7.74 16.98 -3.18
C SER A 116 -8.50 18.06 -3.94
N ILE A 117 -8.87 17.77 -5.20
CA ILE A 117 -9.73 18.64 -6.02
C ILE A 117 -11.21 18.52 -5.64
N SER A 118 -11.57 17.44 -4.97
CA SER A 118 -12.88 17.23 -4.37
C SER A 118 -12.79 16.26 -3.19
N SER A 119 -13.80 16.22 -2.34
CA SER A 119 -13.87 15.30 -1.23
C SER A 119 -15.27 14.79 -0.93
N SER A 120 -15.38 13.65 -0.27
CA SER A 120 -16.66 13.10 0.21
C SER A 120 -16.60 12.74 1.68
N ILE A 121 -17.77 12.39 2.22
CA ILE A 121 -17.87 11.87 3.59
C ILE A 121 -17.20 10.49 3.71
N GLY A 122 -17.27 9.64 2.68
CA GLY A 122 -16.78 8.27 2.75
C GLY A 122 -17.74 7.34 3.52
N GLY A 123 -17.18 6.26 4.06
CA GLY A 123 -17.93 5.23 4.79
C GLY A 123 -18.99 4.53 3.93
N ARG A 124 -19.99 3.93 4.59
CA ARG A 124 -21.04 3.16 3.90
C ARG A 124 -21.85 4.05 2.96
N ASN A 125 -22.04 3.56 1.73
CA ASN A 125 -22.64 4.26 0.60
C ASN A 125 -21.98 5.60 0.24
N ASP A 126 -20.75 5.87 0.70
CA ASP A 126 -20.07 7.16 0.53
C ASP A 126 -20.84 8.36 1.11
N MET A 127 -21.73 8.10 2.06
CA MET A 127 -22.56 9.10 2.74
C MET A 127 -22.37 9.08 4.26
N GLY A 128 -21.38 8.33 4.75
CA GLY A 128 -21.20 8.07 6.17
C GLY A 128 -22.40 7.36 6.78
N ARG A 129 -23.08 6.46 6.04
CA ARG A 129 -24.19 5.69 6.61
C ARG A 129 -23.63 4.86 7.77
N LEU A 130 -24.32 4.85 8.91
CA LEU A 130 -23.88 4.35 10.23
C LEU A 130 -23.05 5.33 11.09
N LEU A 131 -22.54 6.44 10.53
CA LEU A 131 -22.05 7.54 11.35
C LEU A 131 -23.22 8.31 11.96
N SER A 132 -23.04 8.79 13.19
CA SER A 132 -23.98 9.70 13.82
C SER A 132 -24.11 11.01 13.01
N PRO A 133 -25.23 11.75 13.14
CA PRO A 133 -25.33 13.09 12.55
C PRO A 133 -24.16 14.01 12.93
N ALA A 134 -23.69 13.93 14.19
CA ALA A 134 -22.54 14.69 14.66
C ALA A 134 -21.24 14.29 13.96
N GLY A 135 -20.99 12.99 13.78
CA GLY A 135 -19.82 12.49 13.05
C GLY A 135 -19.80 12.95 11.59
N ARG A 136 -20.94 12.90 10.91
CA ARG A 136 -21.08 13.43 9.55
C ARG A 136 -20.86 14.94 9.51
N LYS A 137 -21.34 15.67 10.52
CA LYS A 137 -21.14 17.12 10.61
C LYS A 137 -19.66 17.48 10.76
N ILE A 138 -18.91 16.78 11.62
CA ILE A 138 -17.45 16.97 11.77
C ILE A 138 -16.76 16.84 10.40
N ILE A 139 -17.09 15.80 9.63
CA ILE A 139 -16.51 15.59 8.31
C ILE A 139 -16.89 16.71 7.34
N THR A 140 -18.17 17.08 7.26
CA THR A 140 -18.60 18.14 6.32
C THR A 140 -18.05 19.51 6.69
N ASP A 141 -17.97 19.83 7.98
CA ASP A 141 -17.40 21.07 8.48
C ASP A 141 -15.89 21.14 8.16
N ASN A 142 -15.16 20.02 8.26
CA ASN A 142 -13.74 19.95 7.90
C ASN A 142 -13.52 20.15 6.39
N ILE A 143 -14.32 19.49 5.54
CA ILE A 143 -14.28 19.70 4.07
C ILE A 143 -14.52 21.17 3.72
N GLU A 144 -15.52 21.79 4.35
CA GLU A 144 -15.84 23.21 4.18
C GLU A 144 -14.70 24.12 4.66
N PHE A 145 -14.11 23.83 5.82
CA PHE A 145 -12.97 24.57 6.38
C PHE A 145 -11.78 24.60 5.42
N HIS A 146 -11.47 23.46 4.78
CA HIS A 146 -10.41 23.36 3.76
C HIS A 146 -10.81 23.87 2.38
N LYS A 147 -12.07 24.31 2.21
CA LYS A 147 -12.64 24.83 0.95
C LYS A 147 -12.52 23.83 -0.21
N VAL A 148 -12.63 22.54 0.08
CA VAL A 148 -12.60 21.49 -0.93
C VAL A 148 -14.04 21.22 -1.39
N PRO A 149 -14.34 21.20 -2.71
CA PRO A 149 -15.67 20.87 -3.21
C PRO A 149 -16.15 19.51 -2.71
N ILE A 150 -17.36 19.47 -2.14
CA ILE A 150 -17.93 18.24 -1.58
C ILE A 150 -18.78 17.46 -2.60
N ILE A 151 -18.58 16.15 -2.67
CA ILE A 151 -19.47 15.21 -3.38
C ILE A 151 -20.46 14.61 -2.37
N LYS A 152 -21.75 14.93 -2.54
CA LYS A 152 -22.82 14.49 -1.63
C LYS A 152 -24.20 14.51 -2.33
N GLU A 153 -24.40 13.59 -3.26
CA GLU A 153 -25.58 13.50 -4.14
C GLU A 153 -26.73 12.63 -3.62
N GLY A 154 -26.68 12.20 -2.35
CA GLY A 154 -27.75 11.45 -1.69
C GLY A 154 -27.86 9.96 -2.05
N SER A 155 -27.04 9.44 -2.96
CA SER A 155 -26.89 8.00 -3.19
C SER A 155 -25.49 7.62 -3.64
N LEU A 156 -25.12 6.35 -3.46
CA LEU A 156 -23.81 5.86 -3.89
C LEU A 156 -23.61 5.99 -5.41
N SER A 157 -24.62 5.62 -6.22
CA SER A 157 -24.51 5.70 -7.69
C SER A 157 -24.25 7.14 -8.12
N LYS A 158 -25.01 8.10 -7.58
CA LYS A 158 -24.82 9.51 -7.93
C LYS A 158 -23.47 10.04 -7.45
N ASN A 159 -23.01 9.66 -6.26
CA ASN A 159 -21.67 10.02 -5.78
C ASN A 159 -20.55 9.43 -6.65
N ILE A 160 -20.77 8.27 -7.26
CA ILE A 160 -19.84 7.66 -8.24
C ILE A 160 -19.87 8.45 -9.53
N ASP A 161 -21.06 8.78 -10.04
CA ASP A 161 -21.21 9.57 -11.27
C ASP A 161 -20.59 10.96 -11.11
N SER A 162 -20.79 11.66 -9.98
CA SER A 162 -20.11 12.94 -9.71
C SER A 162 -18.59 12.84 -9.70
N ARG A 163 -18.00 11.71 -9.28
CA ARG A 163 -16.54 11.54 -9.39
C ARG A 163 -16.09 11.42 -10.84
N ILE A 164 -16.87 10.70 -11.64
CA ILE A 164 -16.63 10.60 -13.08
C ILE A 164 -16.77 11.98 -13.73
N ASP A 165 -17.77 12.76 -13.33
CA ASP A 165 -17.98 14.10 -13.85
C ASP A 165 -16.82 15.03 -13.46
N VAL A 166 -16.34 14.97 -12.21
CA VAL A 166 -15.16 15.72 -11.76
C VAL A 166 -13.94 15.38 -12.62
N PHE A 167 -13.63 14.09 -12.83
CA PHE A 167 -12.48 13.70 -13.66
C PHE A 167 -12.68 14.07 -15.14
N SER A 168 -13.88 13.82 -15.69
CA SER A 168 -14.24 14.08 -17.09
C SER A 168 -14.27 15.58 -17.41
N SER A 169 -14.55 16.43 -16.41
CA SER A 169 -14.52 17.89 -16.58
C SER A 169 -13.10 18.44 -16.82
N ILE A 170 -12.07 17.67 -16.45
CA ILE A 170 -10.67 18.03 -16.64
C ILE A 170 -10.14 17.42 -17.95
N GLN A 171 -10.38 16.11 -18.15
CA GLN A 171 -10.09 15.41 -19.40
C GLN A 171 -10.89 14.12 -19.50
N ASN A 172 -11.09 13.61 -20.71
CA ASN A 172 -11.75 12.31 -20.90
C ASN A 172 -11.02 11.20 -20.12
N LEU A 173 -11.78 10.21 -19.63
CA LEU A 173 -11.23 9.14 -18.80
C LEU A 173 -10.11 8.35 -19.51
N ASP A 174 -10.22 8.13 -20.83
CA ASP A 174 -9.21 7.43 -21.66
C ASP A 174 -7.88 8.19 -21.80
N LYS A 175 -7.81 9.44 -21.32
CA LYS A 175 -6.60 10.28 -21.35
C LYS A 175 -5.80 10.27 -20.05
N TYR A 176 -6.26 9.54 -19.03
CA TYR A 176 -5.47 9.32 -17.82
C TYR A 176 -4.50 8.16 -18.04
N ASP A 177 -3.26 8.34 -17.61
CA ASP A 177 -2.20 7.34 -17.78
C ASP A 177 -2.34 6.19 -16.77
N ALA A 178 -2.98 6.45 -15.63
CA ALA A 178 -3.42 5.43 -14.70
C ALA A 178 -4.56 5.92 -13.79
N PHE A 179 -5.28 4.96 -13.22
CA PHE A 179 -6.18 5.17 -12.10
C PHE A 179 -5.64 4.45 -10.85
N ILE A 180 -5.55 5.18 -9.75
CA ILE A 180 -4.99 4.71 -8.47
C ILE A 180 -6.09 4.70 -7.41
N ASN A 181 -6.41 3.52 -6.89
CA ASN A 181 -7.27 3.36 -5.72
C ASN A 181 -6.41 3.15 -4.46
N ILE A 182 -6.69 3.91 -3.40
CA ILE A 182 -6.07 3.71 -2.08
C ILE A 182 -7.15 3.45 -1.03
N GLY A 183 -7.13 2.26 -0.43
CA GLY A 183 -8.09 1.85 0.58
C GLY A 183 -9.36 1.18 0.03
N GLY A 184 -10.33 0.98 0.91
CA GLY A 184 -11.54 0.17 0.67
C GLY A 184 -12.80 0.97 0.31
N GLY A 185 -12.65 2.20 -0.20
CA GLY A 185 -13.76 3.13 -0.42
C GLY A 185 -14.81 2.58 -1.39
N VAL A 186 -16.07 2.51 -0.95
CA VAL A 186 -17.16 1.91 -1.72
C VAL A 186 -17.49 2.68 -3.02
N ALA A 187 -17.21 3.98 -3.09
CA ALA A 187 -17.36 4.73 -4.36
C ALA A 187 -16.30 4.34 -5.40
N SER A 188 -15.10 3.96 -4.96
CA SER A 188 -14.05 3.52 -5.87
C SER A 188 -14.26 2.06 -6.29
N LEU A 189 -14.50 1.18 -5.31
CA LEU A 189 -14.62 -0.26 -5.52
C LEU A 189 -16.03 -0.72 -5.85
N GLY A 190 -17.07 0.09 -5.68
CA GLY A 190 -18.45 -0.37 -5.86
C GLY A 190 -18.95 -1.28 -4.73
N THR A 191 -20.15 -1.83 -4.89
CA THR A 191 -20.82 -2.67 -3.85
C THR A 191 -20.59 -4.16 -4.01
N SER A 192 -19.90 -4.58 -5.07
CA SER A 192 -19.60 -5.99 -5.31
C SER A 192 -18.50 -6.45 -4.34
N PHE A 193 -18.81 -7.41 -3.46
CA PHE A 193 -17.87 -7.96 -2.48
C PHE A 193 -16.53 -8.38 -3.10
N ASN A 194 -16.56 -8.94 -4.31
CA ASN A 194 -15.38 -9.35 -5.04
C ASN A 194 -14.42 -8.19 -5.39
N LEU A 195 -14.90 -6.93 -5.48
CA LEU A 195 -14.02 -5.78 -5.78
C LEU A 195 -13.13 -5.42 -4.58
N LYS A 196 -13.51 -5.77 -3.35
CA LYS A 196 -12.61 -5.69 -2.19
C LYS A 196 -11.59 -6.83 -2.15
N LEU A 197 -11.85 -7.91 -2.89
CA LEU A 197 -10.95 -9.06 -3.04
C LEU A 197 -10.02 -8.93 -4.24
N LEU A 198 -9.97 -7.74 -4.88
CA LEU A 198 -9.02 -7.50 -5.95
C LEU A 198 -7.58 -7.72 -5.45
N PRO A 199 -6.73 -8.33 -6.28
CA PRO A 199 -5.33 -8.47 -5.94
C PRO A 199 -4.71 -7.06 -5.76
N PRO A 200 -3.79 -6.89 -4.80
CA PRO A 200 -3.12 -5.62 -4.61
C PRO A 200 -2.14 -5.34 -5.77
N GLY A 201 -1.75 -4.08 -5.91
CA GLY A 201 -0.83 -3.63 -6.95
C GLY A 201 -1.53 -3.47 -8.30
N ILE A 202 -0.87 -3.84 -9.39
CA ILE A 202 -1.38 -3.65 -10.75
C ILE A 202 -2.52 -4.65 -11.02
N VAL A 203 -3.72 -4.14 -11.26
CA VAL A 203 -4.90 -4.98 -11.53
C VAL A 203 -4.97 -5.28 -13.02
N LYS A 204 -5.09 -6.57 -13.36
CA LYS A 204 -5.29 -7.02 -14.74
C LYS A 204 -6.77 -6.94 -15.12
N SER A 205 -7.08 -6.59 -16.36
CA SER A 205 -8.45 -6.42 -16.85
C SER A 205 -9.30 -7.70 -16.71
N GLU A 206 -8.69 -8.89 -16.82
CA GLU A 206 -9.38 -10.18 -16.65
C GLU A 206 -9.90 -10.36 -15.21
N SER A 207 -9.19 -9.80 -14.22
CA SER A 207 -9.60 -9.84 -12.82
C SER A 207 -10.87 -9.03 -12.55
N LEU A 208 -11.22 -8.07 -13.41
CA LEU A 208 -12.42 -7.24 -13.25
C LEU A 208 -13.64 -7.84 -13.97
N ASN A 209 -13.43 -8.58 -15.06
CA ASN A 209 -14.49 -9.24 -15.81
C ASN A 209 -15.16 -10.38 -15.02
N SER A 210 -14.44 -11.04 -14.12
CA SER A 210 -14.98 -12.10 -13.23
C SER A 210 -15.85 -11.54 -12.09
N ILE A 211 -15.99 -10.22 -11.97
CA ILE A 211 -16.58 -9.53 -10.82
C ILE A 211 -17.92 -8.85 -11.16
N LYS A 212 -18.77 -9.52 -11.94
CA LYS A 212 -20.14 -9.03 -12.19
C LYS A 212 -21.13 -9.77 -11.30
N ARG A 213 -21.69 -9.08 -10.30
CA ARG A 213 -22.85 -9.56 -9.53
C ARG A 213 -24.12 -8.84 -10.02
N PRO A 214 -25.21 -9.56 -10.34
CA PRO A 214 -26.50 -8.93 -10.62
C PRO A 214 -26.94 -8.00 -9.49
N GLY A 215 -27.27 -6.75 -9.81
CA GLY A 215 -27.72 -5.73 -8.85
C GLY A 215 -26.62 -5.01 -8.06
N GLY A 216 -25.33 -5.25 -8.36
CA GLY A 216 -24.22 -4.47 -7.80
C GLY A 216 -24.08 -3.10 -8.48
N ILE A 217 -23.65 -2.10 -7.72
CA ILE A 217 -23.24 -0.79 -8.25
C ILE A 217 -21.74 -0.86 -8.53
N GLU A 218 -21.37 -0.54 -9.77
CA GLU A 218 -19.98 -0.50 -10.21
C GLU A 218 -19.31 0.79 -9.74
N GLY A 219 -18.12 0.66 -9.14
CA GLY A 219 -17.33 1.79 -8.68
C GLY A 219 -16.56 2.49 -9.81
N VAL A 220 -15.95 3.62 -9.47
CA VAL A 220 -15.13 4.42 -10.39
C VAL A 220 -13.99 3.59 -11.00
N LEU A 221 -13.38 2.68 -10.23
CA LEU A 221 -12.31 1.81 -10.71
C LEU A 221 -12.74 0.99 -11.94
N ALA A 222 -13.93 0.40 -11.88
CA ALA A 222 -14.46 -0.40 -12.98
C ALA A 222 -14.77 0.45 -14.22
N LYS A 223 -15.13 1.74 -14.03
CA LYS A 223 -15.37 2.67 -15.13
C LYS A 223 -14.07 3.03 -15.85
N PHE A 224 -13.00 3.38 -15.12
CA PHE A 224 -11.67 3.60 -15.71
C PHE A 224 -11.12 2.36 -16.42
N SER A 225 -11.32 1.17 -15.85
CA SER A 225 -10.86 -0.06 -16.49
C SER A 225 -11.53 -0.34 -17.84
N ARG A 226 -12.79 0.06 -18.05
CA ARG A 226 -13.47 -0.09 -19.36
C ARG A 226 -12.89 0.80 -20.44
N GLU A 227 -12.35 1.94 -20.04
CA GLU A 227 -11.64 2.87 -20.92
C GLU A 227 -10.18 2.42 -21.16
N ASN A 228 -9.82 1.19 -20.74
CA ASN A 228 -8.49 0.61 -20.84
C ASN A 228 -7.39 1.39 -20.10
N VAL A 229 -7.77 2.17 -19.08
CA VAL A 229 -6.81 2.86 -18.22
C VAL A 229 -6.16 1.86 -17.25
N PRO A 230 -4.81 1.82 -17.15
CA PRO A 230 -4.12 0.98 -16.19
C PRO A 230 -4.55 1.25 -14.74
N ILE A 231 -4.77 0.19 -13.97
CA ILE A 231 -5.30 0.31 -12.61
C ILE A 231 -4.23 -0.10 -11.59
N LEU A 232 -3.99 0.78 -10.61
CA LEU A 232 -3.23 0.48 -9.41
C LEU A 232 -4.17 0.39 -8.20
N HIS A 233 -4.17 -0.74 -7.51
CA HIS A 233 -5.00 -1.00 -6.34
C HIS A 233 -4.15 -1.16 -5.08
N ILE A 234 -4.13 -0.11 -4.25
CA ILE A 234 -3.45 -0.08 -2.96
C ILE A 234 -4.45 -0.41 -1.85
N LEU A 235 -4.64 -1.70 -1.64
CA LEU A 235 -5.38 -2.33 -0.53
C LEU A 235 -4.70 -3.68 -0.26
N ASN A 236 -5.19 -4.49 0.69
CA ASN A 236 -4.66 -5.82 0.95
C ASN A 236 -3.13 -5.76 1.15
N ILE A 237 -2.70 -4.95 2.13
CA ILE A 237 -1.30 -4.52 2.28
C ILE A 237 -0.35 -5.70 2.52
N ARG A 238 -0.76 -6.69 3.32
CA ARG A 238 0.05 -7.89 3.58
C ARG A 238 0.51 -8.59 2.28
N PRO A 239 -0.39 -9.07 1.40
CA PRO A 239 0.04 -9.68 0.16
C PRO A 239 0.80 -8.72 -0.76
N LEU A 240 0.56 -7.40 -0.68
CA LEU A 240 1.35 -6.42 -1.45
C LEU A 240 2.82 -6.41 -1.00
N VAL A 241 3.07 -6.28 0.29
CA VAL A 241 4.44 -6.16 0.83
C VAL A 241 5.21 -7.48 0.78
N GLU A 242 4.52 -8.61 0.80
CA GLU A 242 5.11 -9.93 0.59
C GLU A 242 5.76 -10.06 -0.79
N LEU A 243 5.17 -9.47 -1.85
CA LEU A 243 5.78 -9.44 -3.19
C LEU A 243 7.13 -8.71 -3.21
N TYR A 244 7.32 -7.78 -2.28
CA TYR A 244 8.53 -6.96 -2.15
C TYR A 244 9.42 -7.39 -0.98
N LYS A 245 9.12 -8.54 -0.34
CA LYS A 245 9.84 -9.06 0.84
C LYS A 245 10.01 -8.02 1.96
N MET A 246 9.05 -7.11 2.07
CA MET A 246 9.05 -6.08 3.11
C MET A 246 8.43 -6.64 4.40
N PRO A 247 8.92 -6.20 5.58
CA PRO A 247 8.35 -6.62 6.85
C PRO A 247 6.90 -6.09 6.99
N PHE A 248 6.03 -6.90 7.58
CA PHE A 248 4.65 -6.52 7.88
C PHE A 248 4.56 -6.03 9.32
N ALA A 249 4.04 -4.81 9.51
CA ALA A 249 3.99 -4.06 10.77
C ALA A 249 5.35 -4.02 11.52
N PRO A 250 6.40 -3.46 10.89
CA PRO A 250 7.73 -3.46 11.49
C PRO A 250 7.79 -2.60 12.75
N ILE A 251 8.43 -3.14 13.79
CA ILE A 251 8.75 -2.45 15.04
C ILE A 251 10.20 -2.82 15.41
N PRO A 252 11.15 -1.87 15.41
CA PRO A 252 11.02 -0.47 15.00
C PRO A 252 10.83 -0.31 13.48
N VAL A 253 10.50 0.92 13.04
CA VAL A 253 10.48 1.27 11.61
C VAL A 253 11.84 0.98 10.97
N PRO A 254 11.90 0.34 9.78
CA PRO A 254 13.16 0.09 9.09
C PRO A 254 13.83 1.40 8.67
N ALA A 255 15.16 1.40 8.59
CA ALA A 255 15.91 2.54 8.07
C ALA A 255 15.51 2.84 6.62
N ILE A 256 15.56 4.10 6.22
CA ILE A 256 15.26 4.52 4.84
C ILE A 256 16.33 3.93 3.90
N GLY A 257 15.93 3.41 2.75
CA GLY A 257 16.86 2.90 1.74
C GLY A 257 17.26 1.44 1.94
N VAL A 258 16.55 0.69 2.78
CA VAL A 258 16.82 -0.74 3.04
C VAL A 258 15.73 -1.63 2.44
N GLY A 259 16.10 -2.86 2.10
CA GLY A 259 15.21 -3.87 1.54
C GLY A 259 15.55 -4.23 0.09
N SER A 260 14.91 -5.29 -0.42
CA SER A 260 15.23 -5.87 -1.73
C SER A 260 14.96 -4.96 -2.93
N LEU A 261 14.24 -3.86 -2.72
CA LEU A 261 14.03 -2.84 -3.75
C LEU A 261 15.26 -1.98 -4.02
N TYR A 262 16.12 -1.77 -3.01
CA TYR A 262 17.28 -0.90 -3.12
C TYR A 262 18.55 -1.66 -3.49
N ALA A 263 18.72 -2.86 -2.93
CA ALA A 263 19.88 -3.70 -3.20
C ALA A 263 19.51 -5.19 -3.08
N GLU A 264 20.14 -6.01 -3.93
CA GLU A 264 20.08 -7.46 -3.84
C GLU A 264 21.45 -7.98 -3.40
N GLU A 265 21.49 -8.72 -2.29
CA GLU A 265 22.72 -9.40 -1.87
C GLU A 265 23.05 -10.52 -2.85
N LYS A 266 24.21 -10.41 -3.52
CA LYS A 266 24.72 -11.46 -4.40
C LYS A 266 26.00 -12.05 -3.82
N TYR A 267 25.97 -13.36 -3.57
CA TYR A 267 27.15 -14.09 -3.14
C TYR A 267 28.09 -14.33 -4.32
N ASN A 268 29.39 -14.09 -4.13
CA ASN A 268 30.38 -14.42 -5.12
C ASN A 268 30.59 -15.94 -5.17
N LEU A 269 29.99 -16.59 -6.18
CA LEU A 269 30.02 -18.04 -6.33
C LEU A 269 31.45 -18.61 -6.38
N ILE A 270 32.42 -17.89 -6.95
CA ILE A 270 33.82 -18.34 -7.00
C ILE A 270 34.38 -18.46 -5.59
N VAL A 271 34.19 -17.41 -4.77
CA VAL A 271 34.64 -17.41 -3.37
C VAL A 271 33.92 -18.51 -2.59
N THR A 272 32.60 -18.63 -2.76
CA THR A 272 31.80 -19.68 -2.10
C THR A 272 32.30 -21.08 -2.45
N THR A 273 32.62 -21.34 -3.73
CA THR A 273 33.15 -22.62 -4.19
C THR A 273 34.54 -22.91 -3.60
N ILE A 274 35.44 -21.92 -3.57
CA ILE A 274 36.76 -22.08 -2.94
C ILE A 274 36.61 -22.41 -1.45
N CYS A 275 35.78 -21.66 -0.72
CA CYS A 275 35.51 -21.92 0.69
C CYS A 275 34.93 -23.32 0.93
N LEU A 276 34.03 -23.78 0.06
CA LEU A 276 33.46 -25.12 0.12
C LEU A 276 34.53 -26.20 -0.03
N PHE A 277 35.45 -26.07 -0.99
CA PHE A 277 36.55 -27.03 -1.16
C PHE A 277 37.51 -27.03 0.03
N VAL A 278 37.82 -25.86 0.59
CA VAL A 278 38.67 -25.75 1.79
C VAL A 278 38.01 -26.43 2.99
N ALA A 279 36.71 -26.19 3.22
CA ALA A 279 35.96 -26.81 4.30
C ALA A 279 35.88 -28.33 4.14
N ALA A 280 35.51 -28.81 2.94
CA ALA A 280 35.44 -30.24 2.65
C ALA A 280 36.81 -30.92 2.79
N GLY A 281 37.87 -30.29 2.25
CA GLY A 281 39.24 -30.78 2.38
C GLY A 281 39.70 -30.86 3.83
N SER A 282 39.31 -29.89 4.66
CA SER A 282 39.62 -29.89 6.10
C SER A 282 38.95 -31.05 6.83
N VAL A 283 37.65 -31.28 6.58
CA VAL A 283 36.90 -32.40 7.16
C VAL A 283 37.49 -33.75 6.74
N ILE A 284 37.79 -33.92 5.45
CA ILE A 284 38.43 -35.13 4.92
C ILE A 284 39.82 -35.31 5.56
N GLY A 285 40.60 -34.24 5.67
CA GLY A 285 41.93 -34.25 6.27
C GLY A 285 41.91 -34.69 7.73
N VAL A 286 41.00 -34.13 8.53
CA VAL A 286 40.78 -34.53 9.94
C VAL A 286 40.33 -35.99 10.02
N GLY A 287 39.41 -36.42 9.16
CA GLY A 287 38.94 -37.80 9.10
C GLY A 287 40.07 -38.80 8.81
N ILE A 288 40.94 -38.50 7.83
CA ILE A 288 42.11 -39.32 7.51
C ILE A 288 43.10 -39.32 8.67
N HIS A 289 43.40 -38.16 9.26
CA HIS A 289 44.32 -38.06 10.39
C HIS A 289 43.82 -38.85 11.60
N SER A 290 42.53 -38.74 11.93
CA SER A 290 41.88 -39.49 12.99
C SER A 290 41.95 -41.00 12.73
N LYS A 291 41.59 -41.46 11.53
CA LYS A 291 41.69 -42.89 11.15
C LYS A 291 43.13 -43.41 11.25
N LYS A 292 44.12 -42.62 10.83
CA LYS A 292 45.55 -42.97 10.97
C LYS A 292 45.96 -43.09 12.42
N LYS A 293 45.57 -42.14 13.29
CA LYS A 293 45.85 -42.18 14.74
C LYS A 293 45.20 -43.39 15.42
N ILE A 294 43.93 -43.68 15.13
CA ILE A 294 43.24 -44.86 15.66
C ILE A 294 43.96 -46.14 15.25
N LYS A 295 44.32 -46.26 13.96
CA LYS A 295 45.08 -47.42 13.46
C LYS A 295 46.45 -47.56 14.13
N GLN A 296 47.19 -46.45 14.30
CA GLN A 296 48.48 -46.47 14.99
C GLN A 296 48.36 -46.87 16.47
N HIS A 297 47.31 -46.39 17.15
CA HIS A 297 47.07 -46.72 18.55
C HIS A 297 46.71 -48.21 18.72
N LEU A 298 45.84 -48.75 17.86
CA LEU A 298 45.50 -50.18 17.82
C LEU A 298 46.74 -51.06 17.59
N ILE A 299 47.60 -50.71 16.61
CA ILE A 299 48.84 -51.45 16.33
C ILE A 299 49.80 -51.47 17.53
N GLN A 300 49.84 -50.41 18.33
CA GLN A 300 50.80 -50.29 19.44
C GLN A 300 50.32 -50.91 20.76
N HIS A 301 49.00 -50.96 21.01
CA HIS A 301 48.45 -51.32 22.33
C HIS A 301 47.57 -52.58 22.31
N GLU A 302 46.94 -52.93 21.18
CA GLU A 302 46.03 -54.08 21.04
C GLU A 302 46.14 -54.72 19.64
N PRO A 303 47.24 -55.43 19.32
CA PRO A 303 47.49 -55.94 17.97
C PRO A 303 46.50 -57.03 17.52
N ASP A 304 45.83 -57.71 18.46
CA ASP A 304 44.85 -58.77 18.18
C ASP A 304 43.49 -58.25 17.69
N SER A 305 43.24 -56.93 17.80
CA SER A 305 41.99 -56.29 17.40
C SER A 305 41.94 -55.87 15.92
N LEU A 306 42.96 -56.22 15.13
CA LEU A 306 43.12 -55.86 13.71
C LEU A 306 42.69 -56.96 12.71
N LEU A 307 42.18 -58.10 13.21
CA LEU A 307 41.59 -59.19 12.42
C LEU A 307 40.12 -58.90 12.06
#